data_AF-T1UA71-F1
#
_entry.id   AF-T1UA71-F1
#
_cell.length_a   1.000
_cell.length_b   1.000
_cell.length_c   1.000
_cell.angle_alpha   90.00
_cell.angle_beta   90.00
_cell.angle_gamma   90.00
#
_symmetry.space_group_name_H-M   'P 1'
#
loop_
_entity.id
_entity.type
_entity.pdbx_description
1 polymer ?
#
loop_
_entity_poly.entity_id
_entity_poly.type
_entity_poly.pdbx_seq_one_letter_code
_entity_poly.pdbx_strand_id
1 'polypeptide(L)'
;MAKVEVELKKLYQILVDAEYFYQVPDYQRPYVWDKDHLGALIDDLVGSYTNNREDEYFCGSIVIAENPKDKRWDVVDGQQRLTSFIILACTILRLYKHRLG
;
A
#
# COMPACT_ATOMS: atom_id res chain seq x y z
N MET A 1 27.93 2.98 -3.47
CA MET A 1 26.66 3.50 -2.92
C MET A 1 25.53 2.81 -3.64
N ALA A 2 24.53 2.28 -2.93
CA ALA A 2 23.32 1.79 -3.57
C ALA A 2 22.62 2.96 -4.26
N LYS A 3 22.24 2.79 -5.53
CA LYS A 3 21.51 3.82 -6.27
C LYS A 3 20.07 3.80 -5.79
N VAL A 4 19.59 4.93 -5.26
CA VAL A 4 18.18 5.11 -4.88
C VAL A 4 17.47 5.77 -6.05
N GLU A 5 16.43 5.11 -6.55
CA GLU A 5 15.53 5.66 -7.57
C GLU A 5 14.19 5.98 -6.92
N VAL A 6 13.62 7.13 -7.28
CA VAL A 6 12.35 7.61 -6.73
C VAL A 6 11.37 7.74 -7.89
N GLU A 7 10.20 7.14 -7.74
CA GLU A 7 9.13 7.17 -8.73
C GLU A 7 7.80 7.48 -8.04
N LEU A 8 6.99 8.31 -8.68
CA LEU A 8 5.60 8.52 -8.28
C LEU A 8 4.73 7.50 -9.02
N LYS A 9 4.10 6.60 -8.26
CA LYS A 9 3.15 5.62 -8.79
C LYS A 9 1.78 5.81 -8.15
N LYS A 10 0.73 5.60 -8.95
CA LYS A 10 -0.64 5.49 -8.45
C LYS A 10 -0.82 4.17 -7.71
N LEU A 11 -1.71 4.15 -6.72
CA LEU A 11 -1.89 2.98 -5.86
C LEU A 11 -2.25 1.71 -6.64
N TYR A 12 -3.02 1.80 -7.73
CA TYR A 12 -3.34 0.63 -8.56
C TYR A 12 -2.09 0.01 -9.21
N GLN A 13 -1.09 0.83 -9.57
CA GLN A 13 0.17 0.34 -10.16
C GLN A 13 1.02 -0.43 -9.15
N ILE A 14 0.83 -0.14 -7.86
CA ILE A 14 1.51 -0.85 -6.78
C ILE A 14 0.74 -2.12 -6.39
N LEU A 15 -0.60 -2.07 -6.37
CA LEU A 15 -1.41 -3.18 -5.84
C LEU A 15 -1.83 -4.22 -6.89
N VAL A 16 -1.90 -3.83 -8.17
CA VAL A 16 -2.53 -4.62 -9.23
C VAL A 16 -1.55 -4.95 -10.34
N ASP A 17 -0.71 -3.99 -10.74
CA ASP A 17 0.22 -4.22 -11.84
C ASP A 17 1.29 -5.25 -11.42
N ALA A 18 1.58 -6.20 -12.31
CA ALA A 18 2.54 -7.27 -12.05
C ALA A 18 4.00 -6.84 -12.30
N GLU A 19 4.30 -5.53 -12.24
CA GLU A 19 5.65 -4.99 -12.44
C GLU A 19 6.60 -5.46 -11.33
N TYR A 20 6.11 -5.53 -10.10
CA TYR A 20 6.87 -5.96 -8.92
C TYR A 20 6.14 -7.07 -8.19
N PHE A 21 6.89 -8.09 -7.78
CA PHE A 21 6.40 -9.10 -6.85
C PHE A 21 6.99 -8.83 -5.46
N TYR A 22 6.20 -8.23 -4.57
CA TYR A 22 6.66 -7.79 -3.26
C TYR A 22 6.73 -8.93 -2.24
N GLN A 23 7.62 -8.79 -1.26
CA GLN A 23 7.65 -9.62 -0.07
C GLN A 23 7.93 -8.80 1.19
N VAL A 24 7.39 -9.27 2.32
CA VAL A 24 7.77 -8.77 3.64
C VAL A 24 8.88 -9.68 4.17
N PRO A 25 10.12 -9.21 4.30
CA PRO A 25 11.24 -10.03 4.76
C PRO A 25 11.18 -10.28 6.27
N ASP A 26 11.81 -11.37 6.74
CA ASP A 26 11.71 -11.86 8.13
C ASP A 26 12.18 -10.87 9.20
N TYR A 27 13.03 -9.90 8.83
CA TYR A 27 13.51 -8.87 9.74
C TYR A 27 12.49 -7.74 9.99
N GLN A 28 11.39 -7.70 9.22
CA GLN A 28 10.33 -6.73 9.45
C GLN A 28 9.44 -7.13 10.62
N ARG A 29 8.94 -6.13 11.34
CA ARG A 29 7.98 -6.36 12.42
C ARG A 29 6.64 -6.86 11.86
N PRO A 30 5.88 -7.69 12.61
CA PRO A 30 4.53 -8.08 12.25
C PRO A 30 3.59 -6.89 12.04
N TYR A 31 2.43 -7.15 11.44
CA TYR A 31 1.37 -6.14 11.33
C TYR A 31 0.84 -5.76 12.72
N VAL A 32 0.86 -4.47 13.03
CA VAL A 32 0.48 -3.93 14.37
C VAL A 32 -0.40 -2.69 14.30
N TRP A 33 -0.77 -2.22 13.11
CA TRP A 33 -1.76 -1.15 12.99
C TRP A 33 -3.10 -1.61 13.53
N ASP A 34 -3.62 -0.84 14.46
CA ASP A 34 -4.92 -1.04 15.09
C ASP A 34 -5.99 -0.12 14.46
N LYS A 35 -7.13 -0.04 15.13
CA LYS A 35 -8.27 0.76 14.67
C LYS A 35 -7.97 2.25 14.58
N ASP A 36 -7.10 2.78 15.44
CA ASP A 36 -6.79 4.21 15.46
C ASP A 36 -5.93 4.56 14.24
N HIS A 37 -4.92 3.73 13.95
CA HIS A 37 -4.08 3.87 12.76
C HIS A 37 -4.89 3.73 11.47
N LEU A 38 -5.76 2.71 11.40
CA LEU A 38 -6.63 2.49 10.23
C LEU A 38 -7.68 3.59 10.10
N GLY A 39 -8.25 4.07 11.20
CA GLY A 39 -9.20 5.18 11.23
C GLY A 39 -8.58 6.44 10.65
N ALA A 40 -7.39 6.82 11.10
CA ALA A 40 -6.66 7.96 10.57
C ALA A 40 -6.40 7.84 9.05
N LEU A 41 -5.96 6.66 8.57
CA LEU A 41 -5.77 6.43 7.14
C LEU A 41 -7.09 6.61 6.36
N ILE A 42 -8.19 6.06 6.86
CA ILE A 42 -9.49 6.16 6.20
C ILE A 42 -9.99 7.60 6.20
N ASP A 43 -9.88 8.30 7.32
CA ASP A 43 -10.29 9.69 7.46
C ASP A 43 -9.54 10.61 6.49
N ASP A 44 -8.24 10.40 6.32
CA ASP A 44 -7.43 11.13 5.34
C ASP A 44 -7.90 10.87 3.90
N LEU A 45 -8.09 9.60 3.53
CA LEU A 45 -8.54 9.21 2.19
C LEU A 45 -9.93 9.77 1.87
N VAL A 46 -10.86 9.67 2.83
CA VAL A 46 -12.23 10.19 2.70
C VAL A 46 -12.21 11.70 2.66
N GLY A 47 -11.46 12.35 3.55
CA GLY A 47 -11.34 13.80 3.61
C GLY A 47 -10.77 14.39 2.33
N SER A 48 -9.74 13.77 1.76
CA SER A 48 -9.23 14.17 0.44
C SER A 48 -10.30 14.02 -0.64
N TYR A 49 -11.00 12.88 -0.68
CA TYR A 49 -12.04 12.63 -1.67
C TYR A 49 -13.21 13.60 -1.58
N THR A 50 -13.65 13.97 -0.37
CA THR A 50 -14.83 14.82 -0.16
C THR A 50 -14.51 16.31 -0.32
N ASN A 51 -13.33 16.75 0.13
CA ASN A 51 -13.02 18.18 0.24
C ASN A 51 -12.28 18.70 -1.00
N ASN A 52 -11.38 17.90 -1.59
CA ASN A 52 -10.49 18.33 -2.67
C ASN A 52 -10.41 17.27 -3.77
N ARG A 53 -11.55 16.97 -4.41
CA ARG A 53 -11.68 15.87 -5.38
C ARG A 53 -10.79 15.99 -6.63
N GLU A 54 -10.34 17.19 -6.96
CA GLU A 54 -9.44 17.44 -8.10
C GLU A 54 -7.96 17.26 -7.75
N ASP A 55 -7.61 17.23 -6.46
CA ASP A 55 -6.23 17.11 -6.00
C ASP A 55 -5.84 15.64 -5.77
N GLU A 56 -4.59 15.29 -6.10
CA GLU A 56 -4.04 13.98 -5.80
C GLU A 56 -3.65 13.90 -4.31
N TYR A 57 -4.13 12.87 -3.61
CA TYR A 57 -3.69 12.56 -2.25
C TYR A 57 -2.39 11.76 -2.26
N PHE A 58 -1.38 12.26 -1.55
CA PHE A 58 -0.14 11.52 -1.36
C PHE A 58 -0.32 10.40 -0.34
N CYS A 59 -0.42 9.15 -0.84
CA CYS A 59 -0.54 7.93 -0.04
C CYS A 59 0.76 7.54 0.71
N GLY A 60 1.77 8.42 0.71
CA GLY A 60 3.07 8.18 1.30
C GLY A 60 3.99 7.27 0.49
N SER A 61 5.23 7.12 0.96
CA SER A 61 6.29 6.35 0.30
C SER A 61 6.30 4.87 0.69
N ILE A 62 6.75 4.03 -0.23
CA ILE A 62 7.20 2.67 0.08
C ILE A 62 8.68 2.59 -0.32
N VAL A 63 9.49 1.91 0.49
CA VAL A 63 10.89 1.66 0.14
C VAL A 63 11.03 0.19 -0.13
N ILE A 64 11.51 -0.13 -1.32
CA ILE A 64 11.71 -1.51 -1.76
C ILE A 64 13.17 -1.75 -2.15
N ALA A 65 13.62 -2.98 -1.99
CA ALA A 65 14.93 -3.43 -2.45
C ALA A 65 14.79 -4.76 -3.19
N GLU A 66 15.52 -4.93 -4.30
CA GLU A 66 15.57 -6.22 -4.98
C GLU A 66 16.18 -7.26 -4.05
N ASN A 67 15.51 -8.40 -3.91
CA ASN A 67 16.04 -9.50 -3.12
C ASN A 67 17.07 -10.26 -3.97
N PRO A 68 18.33 -10.43 -3.51
CA PRO A 68 19.34 -11.12 -4.31
C PRO A 68 19.12 -12.65 -4.41
N LYS A 69 18.22 -13.23 -3.58
CA LYS A 69 17.98 -14.68 -3.50
C LYS A 69 16.76 -15.13 -4.30
N ASP A 70 15.79 -14.25 -4.51
CA ASP A 70 14.59 -14.52 -5.30
C ASP A 70 14.17 -13.26 -6.09
N LYS A 71 13.48 -13.41 -7.22
CA LYS A 71 13.12 -12.28 -8.11
C LYS A 71 12.03 -11.35 -7.51
N ARG A 72 11.96 -11.24 -6.20
CA ARG A 72 10.99 -10.43 -5.45
C ARG A 72 11.63 -9.15 -4.93
N TRP A 73 10.77 -8.26 -4.47
CA TRP A 73 11.14 -6.96 -3.92
C TRP A 73 10.81 -6.91 -2.43
N ASP A 74 11.84 -6.82 -1.60
CA ASP A 74 11.71 -6.68 -0.15
C ASP A 74 11.11 -5.31 0.17
N VAL A 75 10.02 -5.28 0.93
CA VAL A 75 9.46 -4.05 1.48
C VAL A 75 10.27 -3.66 2.73
N VAL A 76 11.15 -2.68 2.57
CA VAL A 76 12.06 -2.18 3.61
C VAL A 76 11.37 -1.14 4.49
N ASP A 77 10.47 -0.32 3.92
CA ASP A 77 9.65 0.64 4.66
C ASP A 77 8.26 0.79 4.03
N GLY A 78 7.29 1.22 4.84
CA GLY A 78 5.90 1.38 4.43
C GLY A 78 5.06 0.10 4.51
N GLN A 79 5.60 -1.00 5.05
CA GLN A 79 4.94 -2.32 5.08
C GLN A 79 3.55 -2.35 5.74
N GLN A 80 3.36 -1.61 6.84
CA GLN A 80 2.08 -1.56 7.56
C GLN A 80 1.01 -0.85 6.72
N ARG A 81 1.39 0.23 6.07
CA ARG A 81 0.52 1.00 5.18
C ARG A 81 0.18 0.22 3.91
N LEU A 82 1.17 -0.39 3.27
CA LEU A 82 0.96 -1.24 2.09
C LEU A 82 0.00 -2.40 2.42
N THR A 83 0.23 -3.08 3.54
CA THR A 83 -0.66 -4.15 4.02
C THR A 83 -2.08 -3.64 4.26
N SER A 84 -2.23 -2.45 4.86
CA SER A 84 -3.53 -1.83 5.11
C SER A 84 -4.27 -1.46 3.82
N PHE A 85 -3.57 -0.96 2.81
CA PHE A 85 -4.15 -0.72 1.49
C PHE A 85 -4.62 -2.01 0.81
N ILE A 86 -3.84 -3.10 0.92
CA ILE A 86 -4.23 -4.42 0.40
C ILE A 86 -5.50 -4.90 1.11
N ILE A 87 -5.55 -4.85 2.45
CA ILE A 87 -6.73 -5.24 3.24
C ILE A 87 -7.96 -4.40 2.84
N LEU A 88 -7.79 -3.09 2.68
CA LEU A 88 -8.86 -2.19 2.26
C LEU A 88 -9.38 -2.55 0.87
N ALA A 89 -8.49 -2.76 -0.10
CA ALA A 89 -8.86 -3.17 -1.46
C ALA A 89 -9.62 -4.52 -1.46
N CYS A 90 -9.11 -5.52 -0.72
CA CYS A 90 -9.79 -6.82 -0.57
C CYS A 90 -11.17 -6.68 0.09
N THR A 91 -11.30 -5.79 1.08
CA THR A 91 -12.57 -5.53 1.78
C THR A 91 -13.57 -4.88 0.85
N ILE A 92 -13.17 -3.85 0.11
CA ILE A 92 -14.01 -3.18 -0.90
C ILE A 92 -14.45 -4.20 -1.96
N LEU A 93 -13.53 -5.02 -2.47
CA LEU A 93 -13.83 -6.06 -3.45
C LEU A 93 -14.85 -7.07 -2.89
N ARG A 94 -14.69 -7.51 -1.65
CA ARG A 94 -15.61 -8.44 -0.99
C ARG A 94 -17.01 -7.83 -0.82
N LEU A 95 -17.09 -6.59 -0.34
CA LEU A 95 -18.36 -5.87 -0.16
C LEU A 95 -19.06 -5.60 -1.49
N TYR A 96 -18.30 -5.24 -2.52
CA TYR A 96 -18.81 -5.02 -3.86
C TYR A 96 -19.39 -6.31 -4.46
N LYS A 97 -18.66 -7.43 -4.36
CA LYS A 97 -19.15 -8.75 -4.81
C LYS A 97 -20.43 -9.16 -4.08
N HIS A 98 -20.48 -9.04 -2.76
CA HIS A 98 -21.69 -9.36 -1.98
C HIS A 98 -22.90 -8.51 -2.37
N ARG A 99 -22.69 -7.26 -2.82
CA ARG A 99 -23.79 -6.40 -3.29
C ARG A 99 -24.32 -6.82 -4.67
N LEU A 100 -23.49 -7.48 -5.48
CA LEU A 100 -23.87 -7.91 -6.83
C LEU A 100 -24.54 -9.29 -6.91
N GLY A 101 -24.51 -10.08 -5.82
CA GLY A 101 -25.04 -11.45 -5.77
C GLY A 101 -23.91 -12.47 -5.76
#